data_AF-A0A1M6B688-F1
#
_entry.id   AF-A0A1M6B688-F1
#
_cell.length_a   1.000
_cell.length_b   1.000
_cell.length_c   1.000
_cell.angle_alpha   90.00
_cell.angle_beta   90.00
_cell.angle_gamma   90.00
#
_symmetry.space_group_name_H-M   'P 1'
#
loop_
_entity.id
_entity.type
_entity.pdbx_description
1 polymer ?
#
loop_
_entity_poly.entity_id
_entity_poly.type
_entity_poly.pdbx_seq_one_letter_code
_entity_poly.pdbx_strand_id
1 'polypeptide(L)' 'MTKLLAYMLPGWFLILVFSLVTAYCVPVEVSSAPWFALMTVAIWAICVVVPCVIYYLRTPPGISYK' A
#
# COMPACT_ATOMS: atom_id res chain seq x y z
N MET A 1 -14.65 -6.64 -11.10
CA MET A 1 -13.18 -6.51 -11.00
C MET A 1 -12.69 -5.06 -11.04
N THR A 2 -13.29 -4.17 -11.83
CA THR A 2 -12.90 -2.73 -11.93
C THR A 2 -12.98 -1.94 -10.61
N LYS A 3 -13.95 -2.23 -9.74
CA LYS A 3 -14.09 -1.54 -8.44
C LYS A 3 -12.93 -1.81 -7.49
N LEU A 4 -12.45 -3.05 -7.39
CA LEU A 4 -11.32 -3.43 -6.55
C LEU A 4 -10.04 -2.69 -6.99
N LEU A 5 -9.81 -2.63 -8.30
CA LEU A 5 -8.67 -1.93 -8.90
C LEU A 5 -8.68 -0.43 -8.57
N ALA A 6 -9.86 0.20 -8.56
CA ALA A 6 -10.01 1.59 -8.14
C ALA A 6 -9.67 1.82 -6.66
N TYR A 7 -9.99 0.86 -5.77
CA TYR A 7 -9.62 0.95 -4.36
C TYR A 7 -8.12 0.70 -4.11
N MET A 8 -7.44 -0.06 -4.98
CA MET A 8 -5.99 -0.29 -4.88
C MET A 8 -5.15 0.89 -5.40
N LEU A 9 -5.72 1.73 -6.26
CA LEU A 9 -5.07 2.89 -6.86
C LEU A 9 -4.39 3.85 -5.84
N PRO A 10 -5.03 4.26 -4.73
CA PRO A 10 -4.37 5.07 -3.70
C PRO A 10 -3.21 4.34 -3.01
N GLY A 11 -3.30 3.01 -2.84
CA GLY A 11 -2.20 2.20 -2.31
C GLY A 11 -0.99 2.21 -3.24
N TRP A 12 -1.21 2.05 -4.54
CA TRP A 12 -0.15 2.14 -5.55
C TRP A 12 0.47 3.54 -5.65
N PHE A 13 -0.36 4.58 -5.56
CA PHE A 13 0.12 5.96 -5.53
C PHE A 13 1.06 6.20 -4.34
N LEU A 14 0.68 5.74 -3.14
CA LEU A 14 1.53 5.86 -1.95
C LEU A 14 2.85 5.08 -2.07
N ILE A 15 2.83 3.89 -2.66
CA ILE A 15 4.05 3.11 -2.93
C ILE A 15 4.99 3.89 -3.87
N LEU A 16 4.45 4.48 -4.94
CA LEU A 16 5.22 5.29 -5.89
C LEU A 16 5.84 6.50 -5.20
N VAL A 17 5.05 7.27 -4.44
CA VAL A 17 5.54 8.44 -3.70
C VAL A 17 6.60 8.02 -2.69
N PHE A 18 6.36 6.96 -1.93
CA PHE A 18 7.33 6.45 -0.96
C PHE A 18 8.64 6.02 -1.63
N SER A 19 8.57 5.35 -2.79
CA SER A 19 9.75 4.96 -3.55
C SER A 19 10.54 6.17 -4.06
N LEU A 20 9.85 7.24 -4.48
CA LEU A 20 10.49 8.50 -4.90
C LEU A 20 11.19 9.18 -3.72
N VAL A 21 10.50 9.31 -2.59
CA VAL A 21 11.07 9.91 -1.37
C VAL A 21 12.28 9.11 -0.91
N THR A 22 12.21 7.79 -0.98
CA THR A 22 13.33 6.92 -0.62
C THR A 22 14.53 7.10 -1.55
N ALA A 23 14.29 7.29 -2.84
CA ALA A 23 15.36 7.48 -3.83
C ALA A 23 16.03 8.85 -3.75
N TYR A 24 15.28 9.92 -3.45
CA TYR A 24 15.77 11.30 -3.54
C TYR A 24 16.01 11.98 -2.19
N CYS A 25 15.35 11.55 -1.11
CA CYS A 25 15.43 12.22 0.19
C CYS A 25 16.11 11.39 1.27
N VAL A 26 16.28 10.08 1.09
CA VAL A 26 16.87 9.20 2.11
C VAL A 26 18.37 9.03 1.86
N PRO A 27 19.23 9.40 2.83
CA PRO A 27 20.66 9.19 2.73
C PRO A 27 21.02 7.70 2.69
N VAL A 28 22.12 7.37 2.01
CA VAL A 28 22.52 5.98 1.72
C VAL A 28 22.87 5.20 2.98
N GLU A 29 23.32 5.89 4.04
CA GLU A 29 23.59 5.27 5.34
C GLU A 29 22.30 4.77 6.01
N VAL A 30 21.17 5.42 5.72
CA VAL A 30 19.86 5.03 6.27
C VAL A 30 19.20 3.95 5.41
N SER A 31 19.32 4.04 4.09
CA SER A 31 18.68 3.07 3.17
C SER A 31 19.31 1.67 3.24
N SER A 32 20.59 1.58 3.61
CA SER A 32 21.31 0.32 3.81
C SER A 32 21.06 -0.33 5.17
N ALA A 33 20.39 0.37 6.10
CA ALA A 33 20.15 -0.14 7.43
C ALA A 33 19.04 -1.24 7.42
N PRO A 34 19.21 -2.33 8.19
CA PRO A 34 18.28 -3.46 8.15
C PRO A 34 16.88 -3.09 8.67
N TRP A 35 16.79 -2.14 9.61
CA TRP A 35 15.51 -1.63 10.12
C TRP A 35 14.74 -0.86 9.05
N PHE A 36 15.43 -0.17 8.14
CA PHE A 36 14.81 0.60 7.06
C PHE A 36 14.21 -0.32 5.99
N ALA A 37 14.88 -1.44 5.69
CA ALA A 37 14.34 -2.48 4.83
C ALA A 37 13.04 -3.09 5.42
N LEU A 38 13.03 -3.40 6.72
CA LEU A 38 11.83 -3.90 7.41
C LEU A 38 10.68 -2.89 7.39
N MET A 39 10.98 -1.61 7.64
CA MET A 39 9.99 -0.52 7.55
C MET A 39 9.41 -0.40 6.14
N THR A 40 10.25 -0.48 5.11
CA THR A 40 9.81 -0.42 3.70
C THR A 40 8.83 -1.55 3.38
N VAL A 41 9.16 -2.78 3.77
CA VAL A 41 8.28 -3.94 3.56
C VAL A 41 6.96 -3.79 4.32
N ALA A 42 7.00 -3.31 5.56
CA ALA A 42 5.79 -3.06 6.36
C ALA A 42 4.88 -2.01 5.70
N ILE A 43 5.45 -0.92 5.19
CA ILE A 43 4.70 0.14 4.50
C ILE A 43 4.05 -0.41 3.23
N TRP A 44 4.77 -1.20 2.43
CA TRP A 44 4.22 -1.86 1.25
C TRP A 44 3.04 -2.78 1.60
N ALA A 45 3.19 -3.59 2.64
CA ALA A 45 2.12 -4.46 3.11
C ALA A 45 0.88 -3.64 3.53
N ILE A 46 1.06 -2.55 4.28
CA ILE A 46 -0.04 -1.66 4.70
C ILE A 46 -0.73 -1.04 3.49
N CYS A 47 0.03 -0.53 2.51
CA CYS A 47 -0.50 0.07 1.29
C CYS A 47 -1.36 -0.90 0.45
N VAL A 48 -1.14 -2.20 0.56
CA VAL A 48 -1.96 -3.23 -0.11
C VAL A 48 -3.09 -3.72 0.78
N VAL A 49 -2.85 -3.96 2.07
CA VAL A 49 -3.84 -4.54 3.00
C VAL A 49 -4.95 -3.55 3.30
N VAL A 50 -4.65 -2.28 3.55
CA VAL A 50 -5.66 -1.24 3.89
C VAL A 50 -6.74 -1.12 2.81
N PRO A 51 -6.43 -0.92 1.51
CA PRO A 51 -7.46 -0.84 0.49
C PRO A 51 -8.23 -2.15 0.29
N CYS A 52 -7.59 -3.30 0.50
CA CYS A 52 -8.28 -4.60 0.50
C CYS A 52 -9.30 -4.71 1.64
N VAL A 53 -8.93 -4.27 2.86
CA VAL A 53 -9.84 -4.23 4.01
C VAL A 53 -10.99 -3.24 3.77
N ILE A 54 -10.70 -2.05 3.25
CA ILE A 54 -11.74 -1.07 2.89
C ILE A 54 -12.71 -1.64 1.86
N TYR A 55 -12.19 -2.32 0.83
CA TYR A 55 -13.02 -3.00 -0.17
C TYR A 55 -13.90 -4.07 0.47
N TYR A 56 -13.33 -4.92 1.33
CA TYR A 56 -14.08 -5.98 2.01
C TYR A 56 -15.20 -5.41 2.89
N LEU A 57 -14.92 -4.35 3.66
CA LEU A 57 -15.91 -3.68 4.51
C LEU A 57 -17.02 -3.00 3.70
N ARG A 58 -16.69 -2.40 2.56
CA ARG A 58 -17.67 -1.72 1.69
C ARG A 58 -18.46 -2.66 0.78
N THR A 59 -17.91 -3.83 0.48
CA THR A 59 -18.55 -4.87 -0.33
C THR A 59 -18.39 -6.23 0.36
N PRO A 60 -19.08 -6.45 1.49
CA PRO A 60 -18.96 -7.68 2.23
C PRO A 60 -19.45 -8.86 1.37
N PRO A 61 -18.66 -9.92 1.21
CA PRO A 61 -19.08 -11.09 0.45
C PRO A 61 -20.26 -11.75 1.17
N GLY A 62 -21.37 -11.92 0.45
CA GLY A 62 -22.59 -12.56 0.98
C GLY A 62 -23.85 -11.69 0.95
N ILE A 63 -23.73 -10.37 0.75
CA ILE A 63 -24.90 -9.52 0.51
C ILE A 63 -25.23 -9.53 -0.99
N SER A 64 -26.09 -10.46 -1.38
CA SER A 64 -26.78 -10.43 -2.68
C SER A 64 -27.84 -9.33 -2.61
N TYR A 65 -27.50 -8.12 -3.07
CA TYR A 65 -28.53 -7.13 -3.42
C TYR A 65 -29.25 -7.65 -4.67
N LYS A 66 -30.29 -8.47 -4.44
CA LYS A 66 -31.35 -8.70 -5.42
C LYS A 66 -32.28 -7.50 -5.43
#